data_AF-A0A9D1KNW8-F1
#
_entry.id   AF-A0A9D1KNW8-F1
#
_cell.length_a   1.000
_cell.length_b   1.000
_cell.length_c   1.000
_cell.angle_alpha   90.00
_cell.angle_beta   90.00
_cell.angle_gamma   90.00
#
_symmetry.space_group_name_H-M   'P 1'
#
loop_
_entity.id
_entity.type
_entity.pdbx_description
1 polymer ?
#
loop_
_entity_poly.entity_id
_entity_poly.type
_entity_poly.pdbx_seq_one_letter_code
_entity_poly.pdbx_strand_id
1 'polypeptide(L)'
;MPTLGPMQLLIVAGVIILLFGTKKLAGLGKSAGRSLREFKEETRGLTDGESDEPAASDVSRASDAPGAVDQPGASSASDREES
;
A
#
# COMPACT_ATOMS: atom_id res chain seq x y z
N MET A 1 18.62 -5.43 34.36
CA MET A 1 18.11 -6.02 33.10
C MET A 1 18.37 -5.02 32.00
N PRO A 2 19.22 -5.30 30.99
CA PRO A 2 19.41 -4.39 29.87
C PRO A 2 18.07 -4.21 29.15
N THR A 3 17.48 -3.03 29.25
CA THR A 3 16.24 -2.68 28.58
C THR A 3 16.58 -2.33 27.14
N LEU A 4 15.98 -3.05 26.19
CA LEU A 4 16.05 -2.71 24.78
C LEU A 4 15.34 -1.36 24.60
N GLY A 5 16.14 -0.31 24.53
CA GLY A 5 15.66 1.05 24.35
C GLY A 5 15.20 1.28 22.91
N PRO A 6 14.46 2.38 22.68
CA PRO A 6 14.06 2.79 21.34
C PRO A 6 15.24 2.87 20.36
N MET A 7 16.44 3.22 20.86
CA MET A 7 17.65 3.31 20.07
C MET A 7 18.11 1.94 19.54
N GLN A 8 18.06 0.88 20.33
CA GLN A 8 18.40 -0.46 19.89
C GLN A 8 17.41 -0.98 18.83
N LEU A 9 16.11 -0.68 18.99
CA LEU A 9 15.10 -1.05 18.00
C LEU A 9 15.33 -0.35 16.65
N LEU A 10 15.74 0.93 16.66
CA LEU A 10 16.08 1.65 15.42
C LEU A 10 17.27 1.02 14.69
N ILE A 11 18.29 0.57 15.42
CA ILE A 11 19.46 -0.11 14.82
C ILE A 11 19.02 -1.41 14.15
N VAL A 12 18.21 -2.23 14.83
CA VAL A 12 17.69 -3.49 14.28
C VAL A 12 16.80 -3.24 13.06
N ALA A 13 15.89 -2.26 13.15
CA ALA A 13 15.06 -1.85 12.02
C ALA A 13 15.90 -1.36 10.83
N GLY A 14 16.98 -0.63 11.09
CA GLY A 14 17.94 -0.20 10.08
C GLY A 14 18.60 -1.37 9.36
N VAL A 15 19.02 -2.41 10.10
CA VAL A 15 19.56 -3.64 9.52
C VAL A 15 18.51 -4.33 8.64
N ILE A 16 17.28 -4.51 9.11
CA ILE A 16 16.19 -5.11 8.33
C ILE A 16 15.93 -4.32 7.03
N ILE A 17 15.91 -2.99 7.10
CA ILE A 17 15.74 -2.13 5.93
C ILE A 17 16.91 -2.31 4.95
N LEU A 18 18.13 -2.51 5.43
CA LEU A 18 19.29 -2.72 4.57
C LEU A 18 19.23 -4.08 3.83
N LEU A 19 18.75 -5.14 4.49
CA LEU A 19 18.60 -6.46 3.86
C LEU A 19 17.39 -6.54 2.91
N PHE A 20 16.24 -6.06 3.35
CA PHE A 20 14.98 -6.21 2.62
C PHE A 20 14.64 -5.02 1.71
N GLY A 21 15.24 -3.86 1.97
CA GLY A 21 14.95 -2.59 1.29
C GLY A 21 13.68 -1.90 1.80
N THR A 22 13.65 -0.57 1.67
CA THR A 22 12.50 0.26 2.08
C THR A 22 11.23 -0.06 1.29
N LYS A 23 11.34 -0.42 0.00
CA LYS A 23 10.18 -0.72 -0.86
C LYS A 23 9.43 -2.00 -0.46
N LYS A 24 10.14 -3.07 -0.07
CA LYS A 24 9.49 -4.33 0.36
C LYS A 24 8.82 -4.15 1.71
N LEU A 25 9.48 -3.48 2.66
CA LEU A 25 8.93 -3.24 3.99
C LEU A 25 7.71 -2.31 3.94
N ALA A 26 7.77 -1.23 3.15
CA ALA A 26 6.63 -0.34 2.93
C ALA A 26 5.47 -1.03 2.21
N GLY A 27 5.77 -1.88 1.22
CA GLY A 27 4.76 -2.68 0.52
C GLY A 27 4.00 -3.61 1.48
N LEU A 28 4.73 -4.38 2.29
CA LEU A 28 4.16 -5.29 3.29
C LEU A 28 3.38 -4.54 4.38
N GLY A 29 3.91 -3.43 4.88
CA GLY A 29 3.21 -2.59 5.86
C GLY A 29 1.92 -2.00 5.31
N LYS A 30 1.90 -1.61 4.04
CA LYS A 30 0.70 -1.05 3.38
C LYS A 30 -0.38 -2.09 3.08
N SER A 31 -0.01 -3.34 2.80
CA SER A 31 -0.99 -4.43 2.67
C SER A 31 -1.51 -4.90 4.03
N ALA A 32 -0.61 -5.12 5.00
CA ALA A 32 -0.98 -5.55 6.34
C ALA A 32 -1.76 -4.47 7.12
N GLY A 33 -1.45 -3.19 6.91
CA GLY A 33 -2.18 -2.07 7.51
C GLY A 33 -3.61 -1.95 6.98
N ARG A 34 -3.84 -2.26 5.70
CA ARG A 34 -5.20 -2.29 5.12
C ARG A 34 -6.06 -3.39 5.77
N SER A 35 -5.54 -4.63 5.85
CA SER A 35 -6.27 -5.73 6.51
C SER A 35 -6.50 -5.46 7.99
N LEU A 36 -5.54 -4.85 8.70
CA LEU A 36 -5.71 -4.51 10.10
C LEU A 36 -6.73 -3.38 10.32
N ARG A 37 -6.82 -2.43 9.38
CA ARG A 37 -7.81 -1.35 9.41
C ARG A 37 -9.21 -1.88 9.20
N GLU A 38 -9.40 -2.72 8.19
CA GLU A 38 -10.67 -3.42 7.92
C GLU A 38 -11.09 -4.26 9.13
N PHE A 39 -10.17 -5.08 9.67
CA PHE A 39 -10.43 -5.86 10.88
C PHE A 39 -10.80 -4.99 12.08
N LYS A 40 -10.14 -3.85 12.26
CA LYS A 40 -10.44 -2.91 13.35
C LYS A 40 -11.79 -2.23 13.15
N GLU A 41 -12.18 -1.90 11.92
CA GLU A 41 -13.49 -1.31 11.60
C GLU A 41 -14.62 -2.31 11.87
N GLU A 42 -14.47 -3.56 11.43
CA GLU A 42 -15.42 -4.63 11.70
C GLU A 42 -15.52 -4.95 13.21
N THR A 43 -14.38 -5.03 13.89
CA THR A 43 -14.34 -5.28 15.34
C THR A 43 -14.92 -4.10 16.14
N ARG A 44 -14.74 -2.86 15.69
CA ARG A 44 -15.36 -1.68 16.30
C ARG A 44 -16.88 -1.72 16.19
N GLY A 45 -17.43 -2.10 15.03
CA GLY A 45 -18.87 -2.29 14.86
C GLY A 45 -19.46 -3.39 15.75
N LEU A 46 -18.64 -4.35 16.18
CA LEU A 46 -19.04 -5.41 17.10
C LEU A 46 -18.87 -5.03 18.58
N THR A 47 -17.86 -4.21 18.91
CA THR A 47 -17.46 -3.94 20.31
C THR A 47 -18.02 -2.63 20.88
N ASP A 48 -18.23 -1.62 20.05
CA ASP A 48 -18.70 -0.30 20.47
C ASP A 48 -19.72 0.22 19.44
N GLY A 49 -21.00 0.10 19.76
CA GLY A 49 -22.04 0.85 19.07
C GLY A 49 -21.82 2.34 19.33
N GLU A 50 -21.62 3.10 18.25
CA GLU A 50 -21.54 4.56 18.18
C GLU A 50 -20.20 5.20 18.61
N SER A 51 -19.32 5.47 17.63
CA SER A 51 -18.41 6.63 17.64
C SER A 51 -17.96 6.96 16.22
N ASP A 52 -18.56 8.04 15.72
CA ASP A 52 -18.40 8.70 14.42
C ASP A 52 -16.99 9.30 14.23
N GLU A 53 -16.27 8.97 13.15
CA GLU A 53 -15.27 9.85 12.49
C GLU A 53 -14.83 9.26 11.10
N PRO A 54 -14.50 10.07 10.07
CA PRO A 54 -14.50 9.61 8.70
C PRO A 54 -13.30 8.72 8.40
N ALA A 55 -13.59 7.65 7.66
CA ALA A 55 -12.61 6.79 7.05
C ALA A 55 -11.65 7.63 6.18
N ALA A 56 -10.46 7.93 6.71
CA ALA A 56 -9.41 8.60 5.98
C ALA A 56 -9.17 7.89 4.64
N SER A 57 -9.51 8.62 3.58
CA SER A 57 -9.54 8.24 2.18
C SER A 57 -8.14 7.93 1.64
N ASP A 58 -8.11 7.09 0.60
CA ASP A 58 -7.08 7.07 -0.44
C ASP A 58 -5.61 7.00 0.00
N VAL A 59 -5.13 5.78 0.29
CA VAL A 59 -3.70 5.45 0.10
C VAL A 59 -3.51 4.46 -1.06
N SER A 60 -4.49 4.31 -1.96
CA SER A 60 -4.47 3.26 -3.01
C SER A 60 -4.60 3.79 -4.44
N ARG A 61 -3.87 4.85 -4.81
CA ARG A 61 -3.75 5.24 -6.24
C ARG A 61 -2.32 5.43 -6.76
N ALA A 62 -1.28 5.11 -5.99
CA ALA A 62 0.11 5.42 -6.37
C ALA A 62 1.06 4.22 -6.58
N SER A 63 0.57 3.00 -6.82
CA SER A 63 1.49 1.88 -7.15
C SER A 63 0.95 0.86 -8.16
N ASP A 64 -0.03 1.24 -8.98
CA ASP A 64 -0.26 0.53 -10.25
C ASP A 64 0.50 1.29 -11.34
N ALA A 65 1.80 1.01 -11.41
CA ALA A 65 2.57 1.26 -12.62
C ALA A 65 3.19 -0.09 -12.99
N PRO A 66 2.52 -0.89 -13.83
CA PRO A 66 3.18 -1.95 -14.56
C PRO A 66 4.12 -1.28 -15.56
N GLY A 67 5.38 -1.14 -15.16
CA GLY A 67 6.46 -0.99 -16.11
C GLY A 67 6.67 -2.33 -16.81
N ALA A 68 6.71 -2.26 -18.14
CA ALA A 68 7.24 -3.22 -19.10
C ALA A 68 6.21 -4.08 -19.89
N VAL A 69 6.33 -3.94 -21.22
CA VAL A 69 5.91 -4.82 -22.34
C VAL A 69 4.40 -4.91 -22.59
N ASP A 70 3.84 -4.48 -23.72
CA ASP A 70 4.12 -4.94 -25.09
C ASP A 70 3.51 -3.95 -26.11
N GLN A 71 4.25 -3.62 -27.16
CA GLN A 71 3.80 -2.86 -28.34
C GLN A 71 2.82 -3.71 -29.17
N PRO A 72 1.88 -3.15 -29.97
CA PRO A 72 2.30 -2.60 -31.26
C PRO A 72 1.41 -1.48 -31.83
N GLY A 73 2.06 -0.56 -32.56
CA GLY A 73 1.36 0.22 -33.57
C GLY A 73 0.82 -0.70 -34.67
N ALA A 74 -0.50 -0.71 -34.84
CA ALA A 74 -1.16 -1.17 -36.06
C ALA A 74 -2.58 -0.58 -36.09
N SER A 75 -2.98 -0.04 -37.25
CA SER A 75 -4.35 0.33 -37.62
C SER A 75 -4.83 1.77 -37.34
N SER A 76 -4.03 2.78 -37.68
CA SER A 76 -4.55 4.10 -38.10
C SER A 76 -4.43 4.29 -39.61
N ALA A 77 -4.69 3.22 -40.36
CA ALA A 77 -4.90 3.23 -41.80
C ALA A 77 -6.24 2.53 -42.06
N SER A 78 -7.09 3.21 -42.84
CA SER A 78 -8.42 2.80 -43.33
C SER A 78 -9.63 3.23 -42.49
N ASP A 79 -10.60 3.77 -43.25
CA ASP A 79 -12.03 3.92 -42.94
C ASP A 79 -12.55 5.16 -42.20
N ARG A 80 -12.73 6.22 -42.99
CA ARG A 80 -13.98 7.02 -43.19
C ARG A 80 -13.58 8.32 -43.88
N GLU A 81 -13.51 8.39 -45.20
CA GLU A 81 -14.66 8.43 -46.12
C GLU A 81 -15.93 9.06 -45.53
N GLU A 82 -16.31 10.17 -46.17
CA GLU A 82 -17.67 10.67 -46.39
C GLU A 82 -18.35 11.51 -45.29
N SER A 83 -18.17 12.84 -45.38
CA SER A 83 -19.24 13.85 -45.56
C SER A 83 -18.74 15.27 -45.32
#